data_AF-A0A1F5ZHQ4-F1
#
_entry.id   AF-A0A1F5ZHQ4-F1
#
_cell.length_a   1.000
_cell.length_b   1.000
_cell.length_c   1.000
_cell.angle_alpha   90.00
_cell.angle_beta   90.00
_cell.angle_gamma   90.00
#
_symmetry.space_group_name_H-M   'P 1'
#
loop_
_entity.id
_entity.type
_entity.pdbx_description
1 polymer ?
#
loop_
_entity_poly.entity_id
_entity_poly.type
_entity_poly.pdbx_seq_one_letter_code
_entity_poly.pdbx_strand_id
1 'polypeptide(L)'
;MKYLSKKNVLYIAFAQALVATLGSLYFSEIRHFPPCTLCWYQRITMYPLVTMLAVGIVQKDKNVPLYVLPLSLIGLVIALYQNLLSYGILPEAIAPCQIGVSCTTKYIGWFGFITIPLLSFVAFFVITLCMLIYRKGEKS
;
A
#
# COMPACT_ATOMS: atom_id res chain seq x y z
N MET A 1 8.05 18.04 -17.51
CA MET A 1 7.01 17.07 -17.08
C MET A 1 5.67 17.78 -16.87
N LYS A 2 5.20 18.50 -17.91
CA LYS A 2 3.90 19.18 -17.93
C LYS A 2 2.87 18.18 -18.48
N TYR A 3 1.72 18.02 -17.81
CA TYR A 3 0.56 17.22 -18.21
C TYR A 3 0.68 15.69 -18.16
N LEU A 4 0.90 15.10 -16.98
CA LEU A 4 0.16 13.87 -16.70
C LEU A 4 -1.31 14.30 -16.52
N SER A 5 -2.17 13.99 -17.50
CA SER A 5 -3.59 14.37 -17.46
C SER A 5 -4.19 13.90 -16.13
N LYS A 6 -4.84 14.79 -15.36
CA LYS A 6 -5.31 14.50 -13.98
C LYS A 6 -6.06 13.16 -13.87
N LYS A 7 -6.80 12.81 -14.93
CA LYS A 7 -7.51 11.54 -15.07
C LYS A 7 -6.55 10.34 -15.06
N ASN A 8 -5.46 10.41 -15.81
CA ASN A 8 -4.46 9.34 -15.90
C ASN A 8 -3.81 9.07 -14.54
N VAL A 9 -3.55 10.11 -13.73
CA VAL A 9 -2.98 9.94 -12.38
C VAL A 9 -3.93 9.17 -11.46
N LEU A 10 -5.23 9.48 -11.50
CA LEU A 10 -6.24 8.73 -10.73
C LEU A 10 -6.34 7.27 -11.19
N TYR A 11 -6.34 7.02 -12.51
CA TYR A 11 -6.36 5.66 -13.04
C TYR A 11 -5.11 4.86 -12.66
N ILE A 12 -3.93 5.49 -12.65
CA ILE A 12 -2.69 4.84 -12.19
C ILE A 12 -2.79 4.48 -10.71
N ALA A 13 -3.26 5.41 -9.87
CA ALA A 13 -3.44 5.14 -8.43
C ALA A 13 -4.45 3.99 -8.19
N PHE A 14 -5.55 3.97 -8.94
CA PHE A 14 -6.56 2.91 -8.86
C PHE A 14 -6.01 1.56 -9.32
N ALA A 15 -5.31 1.52 -10.45
CA ALA A 15 -4.67 0.31 -10.95
C ALA A 15 -3.66 -0.24 -9.94
N GLN A 16 -2.85 0.63 -9.33
CA GLN A 16 -1.90 0.24 -8.30
C GLN A 16 -2.60 -0.33 -7.06
N ALA A 17 -3.67 0.30 -6.58
CA ALA A 17 -4.44 -0.20 -5.44
C ALA A 17 -5.07 -1.57 -5.74
N LEU A 18 -5.59 -1.77 -6.94
CA LEU A 18 -6.12 -3.06 -7.41
C LEU A 18 -5.04 -4.14 -7.44
N VAL A 19 -3.90 -3.88 -8.09
CA VAL A 19 -2.80 -4.84 -8.17
C VAL A 19 -2.30 -5.22 -6.78
N ALA A 20 -2.16 -4.25 -5.88
CA ALA A 20 -1.72 -4.51 -4.52
C ALA A 20 -2.74 -5.36 -3.72
N THR A 21 -4.04 -5.08 -3.90
CA THR A 21 -5.13 -5.84 -3.25
C THR A 21 -5.19 -7.27 -3.77
N LEU A 22 -5.18 -7.45 -5.10
CA LEU A 22 -5.18 -8.75 -5.74
C LEU A 22 -3.93 -9.55 -5.40
N GLY A 23 -2.76 -8.91 -5.37
CA GLY A 23 -1.50 -9.55 -4.94
C GLY A 23 -1.58 -10.03 -3.48
N SER A 24 -2.13 -9.20 -2.59
CA SER A 24 -2.36 -9.57 -1.18
C SER A 24 -3.28 -10.79 -1.05
N LEU A 25 -4.38 -10.85 -1.82
CA LEU A 25 -5.28 -12.01 -1.83
C LEU A 25 -4.60 -13.24 -2.43
N TYR A 26 -3.88 -13.08 -3.54
CA TYR A 26 -3.19 -14.18 -4.22
C TYR A 26 -2.20 -14.90 -3.29
N PHE A 27 -1.40 -14.14 -2.53
CA PHE A 27 -0.47 -14.74 -1.58
C PHE A 27 -1.18 -15.45 -0.42
N SER A 28 -2.35 -14.97 0.00
CA SER A 28 -3.15 -15.57 1.07
C SER A 28 -3.83 -16.87 0.63
N GLU A 29 -4.54 -16.83 -0.49
CA GLU A 29 -5.49 -17.87 -0.90
C GLU A 29 -4.85 -18.94 -1.78
N ILE A 30 -3.94 -18.54 -2.68
CA ILE A 30 -3.32 -19.47 -3.65
C ILE A 30 -2.00 -20.00 -3.13
N ARG A 31 -1.18 -19.14 -2.51
CA ARG A 31 0.14 -19.53 -1.99
C ARG A 31 0.11 -19.93 -0.51
N HIS A 32 -1.05 -19.82 0.14
CA HIS A 32 -1.26 -20.15 1.55
C HIS A 32 -0.22 -19.54 2.50
N PHE A 33 0.23 -18.30 2.20
CA PHE A 33 1.12 -17.57 3.08
C PHE A 33 0.29 -16.87 4.16
N PRO A 34 0.38 -17.30 5.43
CA PRO A 34 -0.41 -16.70 6.49
C PRO A 34 0.04 -15.24 6.71
N PRO A 35 -0.90 -14.28 6.73
CA PRO A 35 -0.58 -12.89 7.01
C PRO A 35 -0.22 -12.73 8.49
N CYS A 36 0.83 -11.96 8.78
CA CYS A 36 1.11 -11.52 10.14
C CYS A 36 0.18 -10.37 10.56
N THR A 37 0.17 -10.03 11.85
CA THR A 37 -0.66 -8.95 12.41
C THR A 37 -0.40 -7.60 11.72
N LEU A 38 0.86 -7.28 11.37
CA LEU A 38 1.20 -6.06 10.63
C LEU A 38 0.64 -6.05 9.20
N CYS A 39 0.74 -7.17 8.48
CA CYS A 39 0.15 -7.31 7.15
C CYS A 39 -1.38 -7.15 7.21
N TRP A 40 -2.01 -7.60 8.30
CA TRP A 40 -3.43 -7.37 8.54
C TRP A 40 -3.77 -5.88 8.68
N TYR A 41 -2.98 -5.12 9.45
CA TYR A 41 -3.14 -3.66 9.53
C TYR A 41 -2.96 -2.98 8.16
N GLN A 42 -2.03 -3.45 7.32
CA GLN A 42 -1.88 -2.95 5.96
C GLN A 42 -3.10 -3.29 5.07
N ARG A 43 -3.70 -4.48 5.21
CA ARG A 43 -4.91 -4.84 4.46
C ARG A 43 -6.09 -3.94 4.81
N ILE A 44 -6.26 -3.61 6.10
CA ILE A 44 -7.32 -2.70 6.57
C ILE A 44 -7.19 -1.32 5.93
N THR A 45 -5.97 -0.82 5.73
CA THR A 45 -5.76 0.46 5.05
C THR A 45 -5.81 0.34 3.53
N MET A 46 -5.40 -0.80 2.94
CA MET A 46 -5.29 -0.95 1.49
C MET A 46 -6.62 -1.23 0.79
N TYR A 47 -7.46 -2.12 1.35
CA TYR A 47 -8.69 -2.55 0.65
C TYR A 47 -9.70 -1.40 0.46
N PRO A 48 -9.91 -0.50 1.44
CA PRO A 48 -10.79 0.64 1.23
C PRO A 48 -10.25 1.65 0.20
N LEU A 49 -8.93 1.70 -0.06
CA LEU A 49 -8.40 2.61 -1.08
C LEU A 49 -8.92 2.28 -2.47
N VAL A 50 -9.12 0.99 -2.79
CA VAL A 50 -9.66 0.55 -4.08
C VAL A 50 -11.07 1.09 -4.27
N THR A 51 -11.94 0.93 -3.26
CA THR A 51 -13.33 1.38 -3.34
C THR A 51 -13.41 2.90 -3.35
N MET A 52 -12.64 3.58 -2.50
CA MET A 52 -12.54 5.04 -2.45
C MET A 52 -12.08 5.64 -3.79
N LEU A 53 -11.05 5.07 -4.41
CA LEU A 53 -10.55 5.52 -5.72
C LEU A 53 -11.55 5.24 -6.84
N ALA A 54 -12.20 4.07 -6.84
CA ALA A 54 -13.24 3.74 -7.82
C ALA A 54 -14.41 4.74 -7.74
N VAL A 55 -14.90 5.00 -6.53
CA VAL A 55 -16.00 5.96 -6.29
C VAL A 55 -15.57 7.37 -6.70
N GLY A 56 -14.36 7.79 -6.36
CA GLY A 56 -13.80 9.08 -6.78
C GLY A 56 -13.72 9.25 -8.29
N ILE A 57 -13.37 8.20 -9.03
CA ILE A 57 -13.33 8.19 -10.50
C ILE A 57 -14.75 8.29 -11.09
N VAL A 58 -15.70 7.49 -10.59
CA VAL A 58 -17.08 7.45 -11.10
C VAL A 58 -17.81 8.77 -10.82
N GLN A 59 -17.71 9.29 -9.60
CA GLN A 59 -18.33 10.56 -9.22
C GLN A 59 -17.58 11.79 -9.78
N LYS A 60 -16.39 11.60 -10.37
CA LYS A 60 -15.49 12.68 -10.80
C LYS A 60 -15.24 13.68 -9.66
N ASP A 61 -15.18 13.17 -8.43
CA ASP A 61 -14.96 13.97 -7.24
C ASP A 61 -13.55 14.60 -7.32
N LYS A 62 -13.44 15.85 -6.90
CA LYS A 62 -12.18 16.58 -6.83
C LYS A 62 -11.52 16.43 -5.46
N ASN A 63 -12.30 16.07 -4.45
CA ASN A 63 -11.87 15.92 -3.07
C ASN A 63 -11.29 14.53 -2.76
N VAL A 64 -11.06 13.69 -3.78
CA VAL A 64 -10.45 12.35 -3.64
C VAL A 64 -9.20 12.33 -2.77
N PRO A 65 -8.24 13.28 -2.94
CA PRO A 65 -7.05 13.29 -2.10
C PRO A 65 -7.33 13.52 -0.62
N LEU A 66 -8.48 14.09 -0.24
CA LEU A 66 -8.77 14.42 1.16
C LEU A 66 -8.96 13.15 2.00
N TYR A 67 -9.59 12.11 1.44
CA TYR A 67 -9.84 10.85 2.13
C TYR A 67 -8.83 9.75 1.78
N VAL A 68 -8.32 9.72 0.54
CA VAL A 68 -7.34 8.69 0.11
C VAL A 68 -5.96 8.94 0.73
N LEU A 69 -5.52 10.20 0.80
CA LEU A 69 -4.18 10.54 1.24
C LEU A 69 -3.87 10.17 2.71
N PRO A 70 -4.72 10.50 3.71
CA PRO A 70 -4.46 10.09 5.09
C PRO A 70 -4.40 8.56 5.24
N LEU A 71 -5.30 7.84 4.57
CA LEU A 71 -5.34 6.39 4.63
C LEU A 71 -4.09 5.75 3.97
N SER A 72 -3.68 6.27 2.82
CA SER A 72 -2.45 5.83 2.13
C SER A 72 -1.19 6.12 2.96
N LEU A 73 -1.15 7.24 3.69
CA LEU A 73 -0.03 7.64 4.52
C LEU A 73 0.11 6.73 5.75
N ILE A 74 -1.01 6.37 6.38
CA ILE A 74 -1.01 5.40 7.49
C ILE A 74 -0.47 4.05 6.99
N GLY A 75 -0.96 3.57 5.85
CA GLY A 75 -0.45 2.35 5.22
C GLY A 75 1.04 2.42 4.90
N LEU A 76 1.51 3.56 4.39
CA LEU A 76 2.92 3.80 4.08
C LEU A 76 3.82 3.72 5.33
N VAL A 77 3.39 4.32 6.45
CA VAL A 77 4.13 4.27 7.72
C VAL A 77 4.21 2.84 8.26
N ILE A 78 3.10 2.09 8.21
CA ILE A 78 3.08 0.68 8.65
C ILE A 78 3.98 -0.17 7.76
N ALA A 79 3.95 0.06 6.43
CA ALA A 79 4.80 -0.65 5.48
C ALA A 79 6.29 -0.33 5.68
N LEU A 80 6.62 0.93 5.97
CA LEU A 80 7.98 1.35 6.31
C LEU A 80 8.45 0.63 7.58
N TYR A 81 7.64 0.64 8.64
CA TYR A 81 7.96 -0.06 9.88
C TYR A 81 8.20 -1.56 9.67
N GLN A 82 7.36 -2.23 8.88
CA GLN A 82 7.56 -3.64 8.55
C GLN A 82 8.82 -3.90 7.72
N ASN A 83 9.14 -2.98 6.81
CA ASN A 83 10.34 -3.06 5.99
C ASN A 83 11.60 -2.96 6.86
N LEU A 84 11.64 -2.03 7.82
CA LEU A 84 12.74 -1.90 8.79
C LEU A 84 12.92 -3.16 9.65
N LEU A 85 11.83 -3.79 10.10
CA LEU A 85 11.88 -5.08 10.79
C LEU A 85 12.44 -6.19 9.89
N SER A 86 12.01 -6.23 8.62
CA SER A 86 12.44 -7.26 7.66
C SER A 86 13.93 -7.19 7.28
N TYR A 87 14.52 -5.99 7.37
CA TYR A 87 15.94 -5.75 7.16
C TYR A 87 16.78 -5.90 8.44
N GLY A 88 16.17 -6.20 9.59
CA GLY A 88 16.87 -6.40 10.87
C GLY A 88 17.40 -5.12 11.51
N ILE A 89 16.92 -3.95 11.06
CA ILE A 89 17.29 -2.65 11.66
C ILE A 89 16.60 -2.47 13.01
N LEU A 90 15.36 -2.95 13.14
CA LEU A 90 14.65 -3.01 14.43
C LEU A 90 14.58 -4.45 14.95
N PRO A 91 14.77 -4.65 16.27
CA PRO A 91 14.60 -5.96 16.89
C PRO A 91 13.12 -6.37 16.91
N GLU A 92 12.87 -7.65 16.64
CA GLU A 92 11.53 -8.25 16.61
C GLU A 92 10.78 -8.15 17.95
N ALA A 93 11.50 -7.98 19.07
CA ALA A 93 10.92 -7.83 20.40
C ALA A 93 9.98 -6.62 20.52
N ILE A 94 10.16 -5.59 19.67
CA ILE A 94 9.33 -4.38 19.65
C ILE A 94 8.09 -4.58 18.75
N ALA A 95 8.08 -5.61 17.91
CA ALA A 95 6.99 -5.84 16.98
C ALA A 95 5.77 -6.43 17.71
N PRO A 96 4.53 -6.00 17.38
CA PRO A 96 3.30 -6.54 17.95
C PRO A 96 2.97 -7.97 17.45
N CYS A 97 3.91 -8.63 16.77
CA CYS A 97 3.75 -9.95 16.15
C CYS A 97 4.08 -11.08 17.13
N GLN A 98 3.55 -11.01 18.35
CA GLN A 98 3.81 -11.99 19.42
C GLN A 98 2.89 -13.23 19.35
N ILE A 99 1.79 -13.13 18.61
CA ILE A 99 0.79 -14.20 18.45
C ILE A 99 0.66 -14.52 16.96
N GLY A 100 0.97 -15.76 16.58
CA GLY A 100 0.90 -16.23 15.19
C GLY A 100 2.26 -16.23 14.48
N VAL A 101 2.28 -15.90 13.19
CA VAL A 101 3.49 -15.97 12.36
C VAL A 101 4.37 -14.73 12.50
N SER A 102 5.69 -14.95 12.61
CA SER A 102 6.67 -13.86 12.75
C SER A 102 6.66 -12.95 11.53
N CYS A 103 6.67 -11.64 11.79
CA CYS A 103 6.66 -10.58 10.78
C CYS A 103 7.93 -10.52 9.91
N THR A 104 8.96 -11.27 10.27
CA THR A 104 10.27 -11.38 9.60
C THR A 104 10.40 -12.65 8.75
N THR A 105 9.39 -13.52 8.76
CA THR A 105 9.39 -14.74 7.94
C THR A 105 9.42 -14.35 6.46
N LYS A 106 10.54 -14.62 5.78
CA LYS A 106 10.71 -14.33 4.35
C LYS A 106 10.10 -15.45 3.51
N TYR A 107 8.81 -15.32 3.17
CA TYR A 107 8.12 -16.25 2.26
C TYR A 107 8.53 -16.12 0.79
N ILE A 108 8.92 -14.90 0.38
CA ILE A 108 9.31 -14.58 -0.99
C ILE A 108 10.59 -13.73 -0.94
N GLY A 109 11.60 -14.17 -1.68
CA GLY A 109 12.86 -13.47 -1.87
C GLY A 109 13.26 -13.48 -3.34
N TRP A 110 12.41 -12.97 -4.22
CA TRP A 110 12.79 -12.81 -5.63
C TRP A 110 13.98 -11.85 -5.73
N PHE A 111 15.05 -12.27 -6.39
CA PHE A 111 16.35 -11.57 -6.44
C PHE A 111 17.02 -11.30 -5.08
N GLY A 112 16.57 -11.91 -3.97
CA GLY A 112 17.14 -11.69 -2.63
C GLY A 112 16.75 -10.36 -1.95
N PHE A 113 16.11 -9.44 -2.66
CA PHE A 113 15.70 -8.11 -2.16
C PHE A 113 14.19 -7.83 -2.28
N ILE A 114 13.49 -8.47 -3.21
CA ILE A 114 12.04 -8.26 -3.39
C ILE A 114 11.28 -9.09 -2.36
N THR A 115 10.85 -8.42 -1.30
CA THR A 115 10.04 -8.99 -0.23
C THR A 115 8.60 -8.45 -0.28
N ILE A 116 7.66 -9.19 0.32
CA ILE A 116 6.24 -8.77 0.42
C ILE A 116 6.11 -7.38 1.07
N PRO A 117 6.82 -7.05 2.17
CA PRO A 117 6.76 -5.72 2.78
C PRO A 117 7.27 -4.60 1.85
N LEU A 118 8.30 -4.87 1.04
CA LEU A 118 8.80 -3.89 0.07
C LEU A 118 7.76 -3.60 -1.03
N LEU A 119 7.09 -4.63 -1.54
CA LEU A 119 6.02 -4.49 -2.53
C LEU A 119 4.87 -3.64 -1.99
N SER A 120 4.46 -3.88 -0.75
CA SER A 120 3.43 -3.09 -0.04
C SER A 120 3.86 -1.63 0.12
N PHE A 121 5.10 -1.39 0.54
CA PHE A 121 5.65 -0.04 0.67
C PHE A 121 5.62 0.74 -0.65
N VAL A 122 6.08 0.11 -1.74
CA VAL A 122 6.05 0.73 -3.08
C VAL A 122 4.62 1.01 -3.53
N ALA A 123 3.67 0.11 -3.24
CA ALA A 123 2.26 0.33 -3.56
C ALA A 123 1.69 1.58 -2.88
N PHE A 124 1.83 1.68 -1.56
CA PHE A 124 1.39 2.87 -0.82
C PHE A 124 2.11 4.13 -1.27
N PHE A 125 3.43 4.06 -1.50
CA PHE A 125 4.22 5.21 -1.93
C PHE A 125 3.75 5.76 -3.27
N VAL A 126 3.50 4.89 -4.26
CA VAL A 126 2.98 5.27 -5.58
C VAL A 126 1.59 5.90 -5.45
N ILE A 127 0.69 5.33 -4.63
CA ILE A 127 -0.65 5.88 -4.41
C ILE A 127 -0.56 7.28 -3.77
N THR A 128 0.25 7.44 -2.71
CA THR A 128 0.46 8.73 -2.04
C THR A 128 1.04 9.77 -3.00
N LEU A 129 2.04 9.41 -3.81
CA LEU A 129 2.64 10.30 -4.80
C LEU A 129 1.62 10.74 -5.86
N CYS A 130 0.82 9.80 -6.37
CA CYS A 130 -0.26 10.10 -7.32
C CYS A 130 -1.28 11.08 -6.72
N MET A 131 -1.69 10.87 -5.47
CA MET A 131 -2.62 11.79 -4.78
C MET A 131 -2.03 13.19 -4.56
N LEU A 132 -0.74 13.28 -4.22
CA LEU A 132 -0.04 14.57 -4.07
C LEU A 132 0.05 15.33 -5.39
N ILE A 133 0.36 14.65 -6.50
CA ILE A 133 0.40 15.23 -7.84
C ILE A 133 -1.01 15.72 -8.24
N TYR A 134 -2.03 14.91 -8.00
CA TYR A 134 -3.42 15.27 -8.29
C TYR A 134 -3.85 16.52 -7.50
N ARG A 135 -3.56 16.58 -6.19
CA ARG A 135 -3.88 17.74 -5.33
C ARG A 135 -3.17 19.02 -5.78
N LYS A 136 -1.90 18.92 -6.22
CA LYS A 136 -1.14 20.08 -6.70
C LYS A 136 -1.68 20.62 -8.02
N GLY A 137 -2.21 19.75 -8.88
CA GLY A 137 -2.85 20.16 -10.13
C GLY A 137 -4.20 20.87 -9.95
N GLU A 138 -4.89 20.70 -8.82
CA GLU A 138 -6.15 21.40 -8.50
C GLU A 138 -5.94 22.86 -8.04
N LYS A 139 -4.78 23.17 -7.42
CA LYS A 139 -4.47 24.52 -6.92
C LYS A 139 -3.79 25.44 -7.95
N SER A 140 -3.64 25.00 -9.20
CA SER A 140 -3.06 25.76 -10.32
C SER A 140 -4.09 25.98 -11.41
#